data_AF-A0A165D469-F1
#
_entry.id   AF-A0A165D469-F1
#
_cell.length_a   1.000
_cell.length_b   1.000
_cell.length_c   1.000
_cell.angle_alpha   90.00
_cell.angle_beta   90.00
_cell.angle_gamma   90.00
#
_symmetry.space_group_name_H-M   'P 1'
#
loop_
_entity.id
_entity.type
_entity.pdbx_description
1 polymer ?
#
loop_
_entity_poly.entity_id
_entity_poly.type
_entity_poly.pdbx_seq_one_letter_code
_entity_poly.pdbx_strand_id
1 'polypeptide(L)'
;MFEPVRGGTRGGQAEFKWSDVSADKDRENYLGHSINAPTGRWQKNKDIHWYNRELQQTDAEREEEIRRVKEAEAEALAAAL
;
A
#
# COMPACT_ATOMS: atom_id res chain seq x y z
N MET A 1 10.80 -20.30 -30.63
CA MET A 1 12.00 -19.85 -29.90
C MET A 1 11.51 -19.13 -28.66
N PHE A 2 11.50 -19.83 -27.52
CA PHE A 2 11.03 -19.27 -26.25
C PHE A 2 12.19 -18.45 -25.68
N GLU A 3 12.12 -17.13 -25.82
CA GLU A 3 13.10 -16.27 -25.17
C GLU A 3 12.88 -16.36 -23.65
N PRO A 4 13.92 -16.67 -22.85
CA PRO A 4 13.77 -16.63 -21.41
C PRO A 4 13.39 -15.21 -21.02
N VAL A 5 12.34 -15.09 -20.19
CA VAL A 5 11.93 -13.81 -19.61
C VAL A 5 13.19 -13.19 -19.02
N ARG A 6 13.69 -12.09 -19.62
CA ARG A 6 14.90 -11.42 -19.13
C ARG A 6 14.65 -11.11 -17.65
N GLY A 7 15.44 -11.72 -16.77
CA GLY A 7 15.42 -11.49 -15.33
C GLY A 7 15.92 -10.08 -15.02
N GLY A 8 15.14 -9.08 -15.40
CA GLY A 8 15.18 -7.73 -14.87
C GLY A 8 14.17 -7.63 -13.74
N THR A 9 14.16 -8.59 -12.81
CA THR A 9 13.39 -8.50 -11.59
C THR A 9 14.04 -7.44 -10.72
N ARG A 10 13.49 -6.23 -10.73
CA ARG A 10 13.67 -5.25 -9.66
C ARG A 10 13.07 -5.81 -8.36
N GLY A 11 13.65 -6.90 -7.85
CA GLY A 11 13.10 -7.70 -6.76
C GLY A 11 11.76 -8.36 -7.11
N GLY A 12 11.57 -9.60 -6.69
CA GLY A 12 10.20 -10.13 -6.57
C GLY A 12 9.39 -9.30 -5.56
N GLN A 13 8.07 -9.50 -5.47
CA GLN A 13 7.24 -8.89 -4.41
C GLN A 13 7.84 -9.11 -2.99
N ALA A 14 8.58 -10.21 -2.80
CA ALA A 14 9.26 -10.55 -1.55
C ALA A 14 10.58 -9.79 -1.30
N GLU A 15 11.18 -9.18 -2.32
CA GLU A 15 12.49 -8.53 -2.23
C GLU A 15 12.40 -7.00 -2.27
N PHE A 16 11.21 -6.46 -2.51
CA PHE A 16 10.99 -5.02 -2.50
C PHE A 16 11.05 -4.44 -1.09
N LYS A 17 11.93 -3.46 -0.87
CA LYS A 17 12.04 -2.74 0.40
C LYS A 17 12.12 -1.24 0.14
N TRP A 18 11.29 -0.49 0.86
CA TRP A 18 11.30 0.97 0.83
C TRP A 18 12.62 1.58 1.33
N SER A 19 13.34 0.87 2.21
CA SER A 19 14.70 1.25 2.62
C SER A 19 15.65 1.36 1.43
N ASP A 20 15.54 0.42 0.49
CA ASP A 20 16.46 0.32 -0.63
C ASP A 20 16.08 1.36 -1.70
N VAL A 21 14.78 1.62 -1.87
CA VAL A 21 14.26 2.73 -2.70
C VAL A 21 14.77 4.08 -2.20
N SER A 22 14.90 4.30 -0.89
CA SER A 22 15.40 5.57 -0.35
C SER A 22 16.86 5.87 -0.76
N ALA A 23 17.65 4.82 -0.99
CA ALA A 23 19.04 4.93 -1.44
C ALA A 23 19.18 4.91 -2.97
N ASP A 24 18.10 4.67 -3.70
CA ASP A 24 18.09 4.59 -5.16
C ASP A 24 18.26 5.98 -5.80
N LYS A 25 19.01 6.03 -6.89
CA LYS A 25 19.17 7.23 -7.72
C LYS A 25 17.84 7.63 -8.36
N ASP A 26 17.05 6.64 -8.76
CA ASP A 26 15.78 6.82 -9.47
C ASP A 26 14.57 6.71 -8.53
N ARG A 27 14.76 6.96 -7.22
CA ARG A 27 13.72 6.84 -6.19
C ARG A 27 12.44 7.62 -6.49
N GLU A 28 12.56 8.74 -7.21
CA GLU A 28 11.43 9.60 -7.59
C GLU A 28 10.47 8.92 -8.59
N ASN A 29 10.92 7.86 -9.28
CA ASN A 29 10.10 7.11 -10.21
C ASN A 29 9.25 6.01 -9.53
N TYR A 30 9.41 5.80 -8.21
CA TYR A 30 8.62 4.83 -7.47
C TYR A 30 7.32 5.45 -6.95
N LEU A 31 6.19 4.81 -7.24
CA LEU A 31 4.88 5.26 -6.77
C LEU A 31 4.80 5.21 -5.24
N GLY A 32 4.63 6.36 -4.60
CA GLY A 32 4.59 6.47 -3.14
C GLY A 32 5.94 6.76 -2.48
N HIS A 33 7.00 7.06 -3.25
CA HIS A 33 8.33 7.40 -2.71
C HIS A 33 8.29 8.60 -1.74
N SER A 34 7.40 9.57 -1.98
CA SER A 34 7.25 10.77 -1.15
C SER A 34 6.79 10.45 0.28
N ILE A 35 6.05 9.36 0.45
CA ILE A 35 5.49 8.93 1.72
C ILE A 35 6.36 7.83 2.35
N ASN A 36 6.75 6.82 1.57
CA ASN A 36 7.33 5.58 2.07
C ASN A 36 8.86 5.53 2.03
N ALA A 37 9.50 6.32 1.16
CA ALA A 37 10.96 6.49 1.13
C ALA A 37 11.33 7.98 1.25
N PRO A 38 10.89 8.65 2.33
CA PRO A 38 11.15 10.06 2.51
C PRO A 38 12.67 10.25 2.73
N THR A 39 13.34 10.95 1.80
CA THR A 39 14.73 11.42 1.96
C THR A 39 14.87 12.94 2.17
N GLY A 40 15.79 13.36 3.04
CA GLY A 40 16.24 14.75 3.16
C GLY A 40 15.85 15.46 4.47
N ARG A 41 16.37 16.67 4.68
CA ARG A 41 16.20 17.40 5.95
C ARG A 41 14.76 17.90 6.19
N TRP A 42 13.93 17.97 5.16
CA TRP A 42 12.56 18.47 5.24
C TRP A 42 11.62 17.56 6.05
N GLN A 43 12.00 16.29 6.26
CA GLN A 43 11.22 15.30 7.01
C GLN A 43 11.44 15.38 8.51
N LYS A 44 12.56 15.96 8.94
CA LYS A 44 12.88 16.04 10.35
C LYS A 44 11.77 16.86 11.04
N ASN A 45 11.10 16.23 12.00
CA ASN A 45 9.96 16.77 12.75
C ASN A 45 8.66 16.97 11.94
N LYS A 46 8.48 16.30 10.78
CA LYS A 46 7.19 16.24 10.08
C LYS A 46 6.58 14.85 10.19
N ASP A 47 5.32 14.82 10.57
CA ASP A 47 4.51 13.59 10.58
C ASP A 47 3.89 13.40 9.19
N ILE A 48 4.48 12.52 8.39
CA ILE A 48 4.04 12.24 7.01
C ILE A 48 2.72 11.46 7.00
N HIS A 49 2.48 10.65 8.05
CA HIS A 49 1.31 9.79 8.16
C HIS A 49 0.20 10.41 9.00
N TRP A 50 0.20 11.75 9.16
CA TRP A 50 -0.80 12.47 9.95
C TRP A 50 -2.25 12.11 9.56
N TYR A 51 -2.51 11.87 8.28
CA TYR A 51 -3.83 11.51 7.75
C TYR A 51 -4.31 10.10 8.15
N ASN A 52 -3.40 9.22 8.58
CA ASN A 52 -3.73 7.87 9.04
C ASN A 52 -3.87 7.76 10.56
N ARG A 53 -3.68 8.86 11.31
CA ARG A 53 -3.65 8.81 12.79
C ARG A 53 -5.03 8.62 13.43
N GLU A 54 -6.09 9.02 12.74
CA GLU A 54 -7.48 8.85 13.23
C GLU A 54 -8.12 7.54 12.74
N LEU A 55 -7.42 6.76 11.91
CA LEU A 55 -7.85 5.44 11.44
C LEU A 55 -7.47 4.32 12.41
N GLN A 56 -7.41 4.62 13.71
CA GLN A 56 -7.43 3.59 14.75
C GLN A 56 -8.85 3.02 14.84
N GLN A 57 -9.43 2.57 13.72
CA GLN A 57 -10.46 1.55 13.77
C GLN A 57 -9.78 0.35 14.41
N THR A 58 -10.25 0.01 15.60
CA THR A 58 -9.90 -1.25 16.25
C THR A 58 -10.18 -2.39 15.27
N ASP A 59 -9.43 -3.48 15.37
CA ASP A 59 -9.65 -4.64 14.46
C ASP A 59 -11.12 -5.12 14.52
N ALA A 60 -11.78 -4.94 15.66
CA ALA A 60 -13.21 -5.18 15.84
C ALA A 60 -14.11 -4.26 14.98
N GLU A 61 -13.83 -2.96 14.92
CA GLU A 61 -14.60 -2.01 14.07
C GLU A 61 -14.41 -2.33 12.58
N ARG A 62 -13.21 -2.76 12.19
CA ARG A 62 -12.93 -3.19 10.81
C ARG A 62 -13.69 -4.47 10.44
N GLU A 63 -13.76 -5.44 11.35
CA GLU A 63 -14.54 -6.67 11.15
C GLU A 63 -16.05 -6.40 11.03
N GLU A 64 -16.57 -5.48 11.84
CA GLU A 64 -17.98 -5.07 11.76
C GLU A 64 -18.32 -4.38 10.43
N GLU A 65 -17.45 -3.51 9.93
CA GLU A 65 -17.66 -2.90 8.61
C GLU A 65 -17.63 -3.94 7.49
N ILE A 66 -16.69 -4.88 7.53
CA ILE A 66 -16.64 -5.99 6.57
C ILE A 66 -17.92 -6.83 6.63
N ARG A 67 -18.46 -7.09 7.82
CA ARG A 67 -19.74 -7.82 7.97
C ARG A 67 -20.89 -7.04 7.34
N ARG A 68 -21.00 -5.74 7.61
CA ARG A 68 -22.06 -4.88 7.02
C ARG A 68 -21.98 -4.83 5.51
N VAL A 69 -20.78 -4.72 4.93
CA VAL A 69 -20.59 -4.73 3.48
C VAL A 69 -21.04 -6.07 2.89
N LYS A 70 -20.65 -7.19 3.50
CA LYS A 70 -21.07 -8.53 3.03
C LYS A 70 -22.59 -8.75 3.12
N GLU A 71 -23.23 -8.24 4.17
CA GLU A 71 -24.70 -8.29 4.30
C GLU A 71 -25.38 -7.46 3.21
N ALA A 72 -24.91 -6.24 2.95
CA ALA A 72 -25.42 -5.40 1.87
C ALA A 72 -25.21 -6.01 0.48
N GLU A 73 -24.06 -6.65 0.24
CA GLU A 73 -23.79 -7.40 -0.98
C GLU A 73 -24.74 -8.59 -1.15
N ALA A 74 -25.00 -9.35 -0.07
CA ALA A 74 -25.93 -10.48 -0.09
C ALA A 74 -27.38 -10.03 -0.34
N GLU A 75 -27.80 -8.92 0.26
CA GLU A 75 -29.14 -8.35 0.04
C GLU A 75 -29.31 -7.84 -1.39
N ALA A 76 -28.30 -7.16 -1.95
CA ALA A 76 -28.31 -6.73 -3.34
C ALA A 76 -28.33 -7.91 -4.33
N LEU A 77 -27.61 -8.99 -4.02
CA LEU A 77 -27.64 -10.24 -4.81
C LEU A 77 -29.00 -10.94 -4.72
N ALA A 78 -29.62 -10.96 -3.55
CA ALA A 78 -30.95 -11.54 -3.36
C ALA A 78 -32.06 -10.72 -4.03
N ALA A 79 -31.93 -9.39 -4.05
CA ALA A 79 -32.86 -8.50 -4.76
C ALA A 79 -32.74 -8.59 -6.29
N ALA A 80 -31.64 -9.12 -6.80
CA ALA A 80 -31.39 -9.29 -8.23
C ALA A 80 -31.81 -10.68 -8.78
N LEU A 81 -32.34 -11.57 -7.94
CA LEU A 81 -32.68 -12.97 -8.26
C LEU A 81 -34.19 -13.19 -8.17
#